data_AF-A0A0C9VR94-F1
#
_entry.id   AF-A0A0C9VR94-F1
#
_cell.length_a   1.000
_cell.length_b   1.000
_cell.length_c   1.000
_cell.angle_alpha   90.00
_cell.angle_beta   90.00
_cell.angle_gamma   90.00
#
_symmetry.space_group_name_H-M   'P 1'
#
loop_
_entity.id
_entity.type
_entity.pdbx_description
1 polymer ?
#
loop_
_entity_poly.entity_id
_entity_poly.type
_entity_poly.pdbx_seq_one_letter_code
_entity_poly.pdbx_strand_id
1 'polypeptide(L)'
;MPIVTWFKRLHQWQEFKIEAWFDEYNRLIVVARTFTTSQITEEHKLLFSRIFDIMEQETGETVRFRYIHGTGYEIFMADGHKGQALGLGLFCKELCKNTDWRCKVEPHRRLCDLTPYEHLARFYRYCFVHFTKNVTELKNFISTEVIHAMMSLASAEPLKDLPGTLQIILNRAWLKDKQEGSPFALPALYQPLSKIPLDIWKVSLTTLNGNEQAHRSINRDGAKLTMLAGIMNGMQYDARAMRDLFVLLEYRIRTRDQTATHFRRLLRQLLEVRTVSSHDDIIRSLCNQVLEPERAVDQPVLVQLRIEEIRLHELFEDLRTAQKKGSGQVEILHFKYAQQI
;
A
#
# COMPACT_ATOMS: atom_id res chain seq x y z
N MET A 1 0.47 -7.19 -4.42
CA MET A 1 1.34 -7.03 -3.23
C MET A 1 0.51 -6.57 -2.04
N PRO A 2 0.44 -7.32 -0.93
CA PRO A 2 -0.18 -6.87 0.32
C PRO A 2 0.70 -5.90 1.10
N ILE A 3 0.04 -4.92 1.72
CA ILE A 3 0.58 -3.87 2.56
C ILE A 3 -0.21 -3.88 3.85
N VAL A 4 0.47 -3.76 4.98
CA VAL A 4 -0.16 -3.81 6.28
C VAL A 4 0.20 -2.63 7.14
N THR A 5 -0.82 -2.11 7.82
CA THR A 5 -0.75 -0.86 8.57
C THR A 5 -1.61 -0.85 9.82
N TRP A 6 -1.16 -0.06 10.80
CA TRP A 6 -1.83 0.17 12.08
C TRP A 6 -2.21 1.64 12.32
N PHE A 7 -3.35 1.86 12.97
CA PHE A 7 -3.84 3.19 13.34
C PHE A 7 -4.34 3.27 14.77
N LYS A 8 -3.96 4.37 15.42
CA LYS A 8 -4.55 4.85 16.68
C LYS A 8 -5.75 5.74 16.40
N ARG A 9 -6.76 5.21 15.70
CA ARG A 9 -7.99 5.95 15.37
C ARG A 9 -9.10 5.75 16.41
N LEU A 10 -9.08 4.64 17.14
CA LEU A 10 -10.07 4.32 18.16
C LEU A 10 -9.51 4.59 19.58
N HIS A 11 -10.38 4.93 20.51
CA HIS A 11 -10.02 5.06 21.92
C HIS A 11 -9.69 3.68 22.49
N GLN A 12 -8.49 3.47 23.02
CA GLN A 12 -7.99 2.20 23.60
C GLN A 12 -7.83 1.02 22.63
N TRP A 13 -8.20 1.17 21.36
CA TRP A 13 -8.09 0.13 20.35
C TRP A 13 -7.16 0.56 19.21
N GLN A 14 -6.53 -0.42 18.60
CA GLN A 14 -5.73 -0.29 17.40
C GLN A 14 -6.52 -0.83 16.22
N GLU A 15 -6.55 -0.09 15.13
CA GLU A 15 -7.13 -0.53 13.87
C GLU A 15 -6.02 -1.07 12.97
N PHE A 16 -6.19 -2.30 12.53
CA PHE A 16 -5.29 -3.01 11.62
C PHE A 16 -5.93 -3.13 10.25
N LYS A 17 -5.12 -2.97 9.21
CA LYS A 17 -5.57 -3.19 7.84
C LYS A 17 -4.58 -4.02 7.05
N ILE A 18 -5.12 -4.91 6.23
CA ILE A 18 -4.42 -5.46 5.07
C ILE A 18 -4.99 -4.79 3.84
N GLU A 19 -4.13 -4.11 3.11
CA GLU A 19 -4.44 -3.46 1.84
C GLU A 19 -3.70 -4.20 0.73
N ALA A 20 -4.33 -4.40 -0.41
CA ALA A 20 -3.69 -4.97 -1.58
C ALA A 20 -3.66 -3.95 -2.71
N TRP A 21 -2.51 -3.89 -3.38
CA TRP A 21 -2.37 -3.15 -4.63
C TRP A 21 -2.95 -3.96 -5.78
N PHE A 22 -3.90 -3.36 -6.51
CA PHE A 22 -4.48 -3.89 -7.75
C PHE A 22 -4.01 -3.06 -8.93
N ASP A 23 -3.26 -3.68 -9.83
CA ASP A 23 -2.66 -3.01 -10.99
C ASP A 23 -3.71 -2.59 -12.01
N GLU A 24 -4.75 -3.41 -12.18
CA GLU A 24 -5.88 -3.20 -13.09
C GLU A 24 -6.59 -1.87 -12.81
N TYR A 25 -6.65 -1.50 -11.53
CA TYR A 25 -7.31 -0.29 -11.05
C TYR A 25 -6.32 0.81 -10.71
N ASN A 26 -5.03 0.44 -10.66
CA ASN A 26 -3.97 1.21 -10.05
C ASN A 26 -4.46 1.87 -8.75
N ARG A 27 -4.88 1.04 -7.78
CA ARG A 27 -5.33 1.51 -6.45
C ARG A 27 -5.00 0.50 -5.36
N LEU A 28 -4.83 1.00 -4.14
CA LEU A 28 -4.88 0.18 -2.93
C LEU A 28 -6.33 -0.03 -2.53
N ILE A 29 -6.68 -1.28 -2.24
CA ILE A 29 -7.98 -1.67 -1.73
C ILE A 29 -7.76 -2.34 -0.37
N VAL A 30 -8.57 -1.94 0.61
CA VAL A 30 -8.59 -2.61 1.92
C VAL A 30 -9.26 -3.96 1.74
N VAL A 31 -8.51 -5.04 1.98
CA VAL A 31 -8.99 -6.42 1.88
C VAL A 31 -9.47 -6.93 3.23
N ALA A 32 -8.81 -6.51 4.32
CA ALA A 32 -9.22 -6.85 5.67
C ALA A 32 -9.02 -5.64 6.59
N ARG A 33 -9.96 -5.46 7.51
CA ARG A 33 -9.90 -4.48 8.59
C ARG A 33 -10.28 -5.15 9.89
N THR A 34 -9.43 -5.01 10.89
CA THR A 34 -9.67 -5.60 12.20
C THR A 34 -9.31 -4.61 13.30
N PHE A 35 -9.84 -4.86 14.49
CA PHE A 35 -9.60 -4.02 15.66
C PHE A 35 -9.08 -4.89 16.79
N THR A 36 -8.00 -4.46 17.44
CA THR A 36 -7.42 -5.18 18.58
C THR A 36 -6.94 -4.23 19.66
N THR A 37 -6.92 -4.71 20.90
CA THR A 37 -6.31 -4.01 22.05
C THR A 37 -4.88 -4.46 22.31
N SER A 38 -4.43 -5.53 21.64
CA SER A 38 -3.13 -6.14 21.90
C SER A 38 -2.19 -5.98 20.71
N GLN A 39 -0.91 -5.80 21.02
CA GLN A 39 0.18 -5.71 20.05
C GLN A 39 1.23 -6.82 20.24
N ILE A 40 0.93 -7.85 21.04
CA ILE A 40 1.86 -8.97 21.25
C ILE A 40 1.86 -9.93 20.06
N THR A 41 2.92 -10.73 19.96
CA THR A 41 3.17 -11.63 18.83
C THR A 41 2.08 -12.68 18.62
N GLU A 42 1.60 -13.29 19.69
CA GLU A 42 0.64 -14.40 19.68
C GLU A 42 -0.71 -13.94 19.13
N GLU A 43 -1.15 -12.76 19.54
CA GLU A 43 -2.37 -12.12 19.05
C GLU A 43 -2.26 -11.76 17.57
N HIS A 44 -1.08 -11.32 17.11
CA HIS A 44 -0.86 -11.10 15.67
C HIS A 44 -0.89 -12.39 14.87
N LYS A 45 -0.30 -13.49 15.39
CA LYS A 45 -0.39 -14.81 14.74
C LYS A 45 -1.85 -15.22 14.59
N LEU A 46 -2.62 -15.14 15.67
CA LEU A 46 -4.05 -15.45 15.66
C LEU A 46 -4.81 -14.55 14.68
N LEU A 47 -4.49 -13.26 14.65
CA LEU A 47 -5.10 -12.30 13.73
C LEU A 47 -4.87 -12.69 12.27
N PHE A 48 -3.63 -12.99 11.89
CA PHE A 48 -3.32 -13.44 10.53
C PHE A 48 -4.03 -14.76 10.19
N SER A 49 -4.03 -15.73 11.10
CA SER A 49 -4.78 -16.99 10.92
C SER A 49 -6.25 -16.71 10.66
N ARG A 50 -6.92 -15.93 11.51
CA ARG A 50 -8.36 -15.64 11.34
C ARG A 50 -8.67 -14.89 10.06
N ILE A 51 -7.85 -13.92 9.67
CA ILE A 51 -8.05 -13.21 8.40
C ILE A 51 -7.96 -14.18 7.24
N PHE A 52 -6.93 -15.03 7.18
CA PHE A 52 -6.77 -15.96 6.06
C PHE A 52 -7.79 -17.09 6.08
N ASP A 53 -8.24 -17.57 7.25
CA ASP A 53 -9.33 -18.54 7.38
C ASP A 53 -10.64 -17.96 6.83
N ILE A 54 -10.97 -16.70 7.14
CA ILE A 54 -12.16 -16.03 6.62
C ILE A 54 -12.04 -15.85 5.11
N MET A 55 -10.88 -15.42 4.62
CA MET A 55 -10.64 -15.30 3.17
C MET A 55 -10.84 -16.64 2.45
N GLU A 56 -10.36 -17.75 3.01
CA GLU A 56 -10.58 -19.09 2.46
C GLU A 56 -12.06 -19.47 2.47
N GLN A 57 -12.78 -19.19 3.55
CA GLN A 57 -14.22 -19.47 3.64
C GLN A 57 -15.04 -18.67 2.61
N GLU A 58 -14.66 -17.42 2.35
CA GLU A 58 -15.37 -16.54 1.41
C GLU A 58 -15.00 -16.80 -0.05
N THR A 59 -13.74 -17.14 -0.34
CA THR A 59 -13.23 -17.25 -1.72
C THR A 59 -13.05 -18.70 -2.19
N GLY A 60 -13.00 -19.66 -1.27
CA GLY A 60 -12.59 -21.04 -1.54
C GLY A 60 -11.09 -21.20 -1.79
N GLU A 61 -10.30 -20.12 -1.71
CA GLU A 61 -8.86 -20.14 -1.96
C GLU A 61 -8.06 -19.96 -0.67
N THR A 62 -7.12 -20.89 -0.45
CA THR A 62 -6.14 -20.79 0.64
C THR A 62 -5.14 -19.66 0.40
N VAL A 63 -4.64 -19.06 1.48
CA VAL A 63 -3.54 -18.10 1.36
C VAL A 63 -2.29 -18.77 0.80
N ARG A 64 -1.69 -18.15 -0.22
CA ARG A 64 -0.45 -18.61 -0.84
C ARG A 64 0.61 -17.53 -0.80
N PHE A 65 1.81 -17.91 -0.38
CA PHE A 65 3.03 -17.12 -0.55
C PHE A 65 3.87 -17.71 -1.67
N ARG A 66 4.38 -16.88 -2.58
CA ARG A 66 5.14 -17.33 -3.75
C ARG A 66 6.38 -18.13 -3.37
N TYR A 67 7.09 -17.72 -2.31
CA TYR A 67 8.29 -18.42 -1.86
C TYR A 67 8.01 -19.79 -1.25
N ILE A 68 6.79 -20.03 -0.73
CA ILE A 68 6.35 -21.31 -0.17
C ILE A 68 5.74 -22.19 -1.27
N HIS A 69 4.74 -21.66 -1.98
CA HIS A 69 3.86 -22.44 -2.84
C HIS A 69 4.13 -22.26 -4.34
N GLY A 70 5.07 -21.40 -4.71
CA GLY A 70 5.35 -21.02 -6.11
C GLY A 70 4.40 -19.98 -6.69
N THR A 71 3.28 -19.67 -6.03
CA THR A 71 2.29 -18.66 -6.44
C THR A 71 1.77 -17.86 -5.24
N GLY A 72 1.05 -16.77 -5.50
CA GLY A 72 0.44 -15.92 -4.46
C GLY A 72 1.32 -14.73 -4.05
N TYR A 73 1.25 -14.32 -2.79
CA TYR A 73 1.92 -13.12 -2.28
C TYR A 73 3.45 -13.22 -2.40
N GLU A 74 4.02 -12.27 -3.13
CA GLU A 74 5.47 -12.19 -3.36
C GLU A 74 6.16 -11.34 -2.30
N ILE A 75 5.55 -10.22 -1.95
CA ILE A 75 6.04 -9.28 -0.95
C ILE A 75 4.91 -8.88 -0.01
N PHE A 76 5.26 -8.78 1.27
CA PHE A 76 4.40 -8.28 2.33
C PHE A 76 5.06 -7.06 2.95
N MET A 77 4.53 -5.88 2.66
CA MET A 77 5.11 -4.63 3.13
C MET A 77 4.44 -4.17 4.43
N ALA A 78 5.22 -3.76 5.43
CA ALA A 78 4.67 -3.30 6.71
C ALA A 78 5.53 -2.21 7.37
N ASP A 79 4.97 -1.56 8.39
CA ASP A 79 5.58 -0.44 9.13
C ASP A 79 6.78 -0.82 10.02
N GLY A 80 7.08 -2.12 10.14
CA GLY A 80 8.16 -2.66 10.94
C GLY A 80 7.81 -2.93 12.40
N HIS A 81 6.52 -3.01 12.75
CA HIS A 81 6.10 -3.40 14.09
C HIS A 81 6.54 -4.84 14.44
N LYS A 82 7.23 -5.03 15.56
CA LYS A 82 7.89 -6.30 15.94
C LYS A 82 6.91 -7.46 16.12
N GLY A 83 5.85 -7.25 16.91
CA GLY A 83 4.84 -8.27 17.18
C GLY A 83 4.12 -8.72 15.91
N GLN A 84 3.90 -7.79 14.98
CA GLN A 84 3.27 -8.07 13.70
C GLN A 84 4.18 -8.89 12.80
N ALA A 85 5.44 -8.47 12.64
CA ALA A 85 6.41 -9.19 11.83
C ALA A 85 6.58 -10.62 12.36
N LEU A 86 6.84 -10.77 13.65
CA LEU A 86 7.02 -12.10 14.26
C LEU A 86 5.74 -12.95 14.20
N GLY A 87 4.56 -12.36 14.43
CA GLY A 87 3.27 -13.05 14.29
C GLY A 87 3.05 -13.59 12.87
N LEU A 88 3.39 -12.81 11.84
CA LEU A 88 3.32 -13.25 10.44
C LEU A 88 4.36 -14.34 10.12
N GLY A 89 5.57 -14.25 10.67
CA GLY A 89 6.60 -15.28 10.55
C GLY A 89 6.17 -16.60 11.20
N LEU A 90 5.53 -16.54 12.37
CA LEU A 90 4.97 -17.71 13.07
C LEU A 90 3.80 -18.32 12.31
N PHE A 91 2.96 -17.50 11.68
CA PHE A 91 1.91 -17.97 10.78
C PHE A 91 2.52 -18.78 9.62
N CYS A 92 3.55 -18.26 8.96
CA CYS A 92 4.23 -18.97 7.86
C CYS A 92 4.89 -20.28 8.32
N LYS A 93 5.47 -20.29 9.53
CA LYS A 93 6.04 -21.50 10.13
C LYS A 93 4.97 -22.56 10.37
N GLU A 94 3.80 -22.18 10.88
CA GLU A 94 2.67 -23.10 11.06
C GLU A 94 2.20 -23.66 9.71
N LEU A 95 2.07 -22.79 8.70
CA LEU A 95 1.67 -23.16 7.34
C LEU A 95 2.57 -24.23 6.72
N CYS A 96 3.87 -24.23 7.07
CA CYS A 96 4.85 -25.18 6.55
C CYS A 96 5.05 -26.43 7.43
N LYS A 97 4.49 -26.47 8.64
CA LYS A 97 4.85 -27.44 9.70
C LYS A 97 4.76 -28.91 9.30
N ASN A 98 3.77 -29.27 8.50
CA ASN A 98 3.51 -30.65 8.07
C ASN A 98 3.83 -30.88 6.58
N THR A 99 4.74 -30.07 6.03
CA THR A 99 5.12 -30.14 4.60
C THR A 99 6.56 -30.62 4.46
N ASP A 100 6.87 -31.28 3.35
CA ASP A 100 8.26 -31.59 2.96
C ASP A 100 8.81 -30.63 1.89
N TRP A 101 8.20 -29.44 1.80
CA TRP A 101 8.58 -28.46 0.79
C TRP A 101 9.97 -27.90 1.07
N ARG A 102 10.77 -27.78 0.00
CA ARG A 102 12.12 -27.24 0.06
C ARG A 102 12.15 -25.79 -0.37
N CYS A 103 13.04 -25.02 0.25
CA CYS A 103 13.21 -23.62 -0.12
C CYS A 103 13.84 -23.52 -1.52
N LYS A 104 13.20 -22.79 -2.44
CA LYS A 104 13.76 -22.59 -3.80
C LYS A 104 15.10 -21.84 -3.79
N VAL A 105 15.27 -20.89 -2.86
CA VAL A 105 16.50 -20.09 -2.72
C VAL A 105 17.61 -20.88 -2.01
N GLU A 106 17.23 -21.78 -1.09
CA GLU A 106 18.15 -22.60 -0.31
C GLU A 106 17.70 -24.08 -0.34
N PRO A 107 17.92 -24.82 -1.46
CA PRO A 107 17.32 -26.14 -1.69
C PRO A 107 17.64 -27.21 -0.64
N HIS A 108 18.77 -27.05 0.06
CA HIS A 108 19.18 -27.93 1.15
C HIS A 108 18.30 -27.79 2.40
N ARG A 109 17.54 -26.69 2.54
CA ARG A 109 16.67 -26.44 3.69
C ARG A 109 15.21 -26.75 3.38
N ARG A 110 14.55 -27.43 4.32
CA ARG A 110 13.10 -27.62 4.31
C ARG A 110 12.44 -26.36 4.86
N LEU A 111 11.28 -26.00 4.33
CA LEU A 111 10.53 -24.82 4.77
C LEU A 111 10.02 -24.98 6.20
N CYS A 112 9.67 -26.20 6.64
CA CYS A 112 9.25 -26.51 8.01
C CYS A 112 10.35 -26.25 9.06
N ASP A 113 11.62 -26.30 8.66
CA ASP A 113 12.78 -26.16 9.56
C ASP A 113 13.22 -24.69 9.71
N LEU A 114 12.60 -23.77 8.97
CA LEU A 114 12.91 -22.35 9.05
C LEU A 114 12.37 -21.75 10.35
N THR A 115 13.14 -20.82 10.91
CA THR A 115 12.66 -19.94 11.98
C THR A 115 11.66 -18.90 11.42
N PRO A 116 10.82 -18.29 12.28
CA PRO A 116 9.91 -17.23 11.86
C PRO A 116 10.60 -16.06 11.13
N TYR A 117 11.79 -15.66 11.58
CA TYR A 117 12.55 -14.59 10.94
C TYR A 117 13.12 -14.99 9.59
N GLU A 118 13.52 -16.26 9.42
CA GLU A 118 13.95 -16.77 8.13
C GLU A 118 12.81 -16.86 7.12
N HIS A 119 11.59 -17.17 7.56
CA HIS A 119 10.40 -17.00 6.72
C HIS A 119 10.26 -15.54 6.27
N LEU A 120 10.31 -14.58 7.19
CA LEU A 120 10.18 -13.16 6.86
C LEU A 120 11.24 -12.67 5.87
N ALA A 121 12.50 -13.13 6.00
CA ALA A 121 13.58 -12.75 5.09
C ALA A 121 13.29 -13.09 3.60
N ARG A 122 12.30 -13.93 3.30
CA ARG A 122 11.95 -14.38 1.94
C ARG A 122 10.82 -13.59 1.27
N PHE A 123 10.12 -12.72 2.00
CA PHE A 123 8.98 -11.97 1.44
C PHE A 123 8.60 -10.69 2.20
N TYR A 124 9.08 -10.48 3.42
CA TYR A 124 8.75 -9.29 4.21
C TYR A 124 9.62 -8.10 3.80
N ARG A 125 9.01 -6.94 3.60
CA ARG A 125 9.70 -5.71 3.26
C ARG A 125 9.31 -4.59 4.21
N TYR A 126 10.30 -3.85 4.69
CA TYR A 126 10.05 -2.69 5.53
C TYR A 126 9.51 -1.55 4.65
N CYS A 127 8.43 -0.92 5.07
CA CYS A 127 7.91 0.26 4.39
C CYS A 127 8.91 1.42 4.48
N PHE A 128 9.48 1.83 3.34
CA PHE A 128 10.51 2.86 3.28
C PHE A 128 10.05 4.20 3.86
N VAL A 129 8.77 4.55 3.70
CA VAL A 129 8.20 5.79 4.25
C VAL A 129 8.25 5.78 5.78
N HIS A 130 7.82 4.68 6.40
CA HIS A 130 7.88 4.52 7.86
C HIS A 130 9.32 4.48 8.36
N PHE A 131 10.21 3.78 7.66
CA PHE A 131 11.63 3.77 7.97
C PHE A 131 12.25 5.17 7.93
N THR A 132 12.05 5.90 6.83
CA THR A 132 12.57 7.26 6.63
C THR A 132 12.04 8.22 7.68
N LYS A 133 10.75 8.14 8.00
CA LYS A 133 10.13 8.93 9.08
C LYS A 133 10.80 8.64 10.42
N ASN A 134 10.93 7.36 10.78
CA ASN A 134 11.57 6.95 12.04
C ASN A 134 13.03 7.43 12.14
N VAL A 135 13.80 7.38 11.04
CA VAL A 135 15.17 7.92 11.01
C VAL A 135 15.17 9.45 11.10
N THR A 136 14.25 10.12 10.42
CA THR A 136 14.14 11.60 10.43
C THR A 136 13.74 12.14 11.79
N GLU A 137 12.93 11.40 12.57
CA GLU A 137 12.59 11.76 13.96
C GLU A 137 13.83 11.78 14.87
N LEU A 138 14.88 11.04 14.50
CA LEU A 138 16.15 11.04 15.23
C LEU A 138 17.07 12.20 14.85
N LYS A 139 16.74 13.01 13.83
CA LYS A 139 17.67 13.98 13.24
C LYS A 139 18.27 15.00 14.21
N ASN A 140 17.56 15.29 15.31
CA ASN A 140 18.01 16.24 16.34
C ASN A 140 18.91 15.58 17.40
N PHE A 141 19.04 14.25 17.38
CA PHE A 141 19.76 13.47 18.39
C PHE A 141 21.01 12.76 17.85
N ILE A 142 21.18 12.69 16.53
CA ILE A 142 22.30 12.03 15.86
C ILE A 142 22.87 12.91 14.74
N SER A 143 24.14 12.69 14.39
CA SER A 143 24.78 13.45 13.32
C SER A 143 24.21 13.11 11.95
N THR A 144 24.36 14.03 11.00
CA THR A 144 23.97 13.81 9.59
C THR A 144 24.67 12.60 8.98
N GLU A 145 25.91 12.33 9.37
CA GLU A 145 26.66 11.15 8.94
C GLU A 145 25.97 9.84 9.37
N VAL A 146 25.52 9.75 10.63
CA VAL A 146 24.77 8.60 11.14
C VAL A 146 23.43 8.45 10.40
N ILE A 147 22.73 9.56 10.14
CA ILE A 147 21.48 9.55 9.36
C ILE A 147 21.73 8.98 7.96
N HIS A 148 22.77 9.45 7.26
CA HIS A 148 23.11 8.96 5.93
C HIS A 148 23.47 7.48 5.95
N ALA A 149 24.25 7.03 6.94
CA ALA A 149 24.58 5.62 7.12
C ALA A 149 23.32 4.77 7.35
N MET A 150 22.41 5.20 8.25
CA MET A 150 21.13 4.52 8.48
C MET A 150 20.30 4.44 7.19
N MET A 151 20.14 5.56 6.48
CA MET A 151 19.37 5.63 5.24
C MET A 151 19.96 4.73 4.14
N SER A 152 21.29 4.58 4.08
CA SER A 152 21.97 3.74 3.09
C SER A 152 21.66 2.24 3.24
N LEU A 153 21.22 1.79 4.43
CA LEU A 153 20.80 0.41 4.65
C LEU A 153 19.52 0.06 3.88
N ALA A 154 18.70 1.04 3.51
CA ALA A 154 17.50 0.82 2.71
C ALA A 154 17.84 0.76 1.20
N SER A 155 18.63 -0.23 0.80
CA SER A 155 19.16 -0.37 -0.56
C SER A 155 18.88 -1.74 -1.16
N ALA A 156 18.64 -1.74 -2.49
CA ALA A 156 18.66 -2.95 -3.30
C ALA A 156 20.08 -3.33 -3.74
N GLU A 157 20.98 -2.35 -3.83
CA GLU A 157 22.35 -2.52 -4.29
C GLU A 157 23.29 -2.77 -3.11
N PRO A 158 24.27 -3.68 -3.24
CA PRO A 158 25.27 -3.89 -2.21
C PRO A 158 26.07 -2.62 -1.88
N LEU A 159 26.14 -2.28 -0.59
CA LEU A 159 27.04 -1.25 -0.08
C LEU A 159 28.49 -1.71 -0.24
N LYS A 160 29.37 -0.78 -0.65
CA LYS A 160 30.81 -1.05 -0.82
C LYS A 160 31.48 -1.48 0.49
N ASP A 161 31.08 -0.88 1.61
CA ASP A 161 31.59 -1.17 2.94
C ASP A 161 30.44 -1.22 3.96
N LEU A 162 29.75 -2.38 4.00
CA LEU A 162 28.70 -2.62 5.00
C LEU A 162 29.26 -2.60 6.43
N PRO A 163 30.40 -3.27 6.75
CA PRO A 163 30.98 -3.20 8.10
C PRO A 163 31.26 -1.78 8.57
N GLY A 164 31.89 -0.93 7.75
CA GLY A 164 32.14 0.48 8.08
C GLY A 164 30.86 1.28 8.24
N THR A 165 29.85 1.05 7.37
CA THR A 165 28.52 1.66 7.52
C THR A 165 27.88 1.30 8.86
N LEU A 166 27.95 0.03 9.28
CA LEU A 166 27.43 -0.42 10.57
C LEU A 166 28.22 0.17 11.75
N GLN A 167 29.53 0.38 11.59
CA GLN A 167 30.36 1.06 12.59
C GLN A 167 29.97 2.53 12.76
N ILE A 168 29.64 3.24 11.68
CA ILE A 168 29.13 4.62 11.78
C ILE A 168 27.81 4.65 12.57
N ILE A 169 26.95 3.64 12.41
CA ILE A 169 25.65 3.54 13.09
C ILE A 169 25.78 3.10 14.57
N LEU A 170 26.99 3.01 15.15
CA LEU A 170 27.28 2.57 16.54
C LEU A 170 26.67 3.43 17.67
N ASN A 171 25.56 4.14 17.45
CA ASN A 171 24.61 4.41 18.52
C ASN A 171 24.00 3.07 19.01
N ARG A 172 24.57 2.55 20.11
CA ARG A 172 24.47 1.17 20.65
C ARG A 172 23.07 0.60 20.82
N ALA A 173 22.02 1.41 20.89
CA ALA A 173 20.66 0.93 21.16
C ALA A 173 19.90 0.61 19.87
N TRP A 174 19.97 1.46 18.84
CA TRP A 174 19.18 1.28 17.62
C TRP A 174 19.68 0.08 16.80
N LEU A 175 20.99 0.01 16.54
CA LEU A 175 21.52 -1.09 15.74
C LEU A 175 21.37 -2.43 16.46
N LYS A 176 21.62 -2.45 17.77
CA LYS A 176 21.37 -3.62 18.63
C LYS A 176 19.91 -4.05 18.59
N ASP A 177 18.98 -3.09 18.62
CA ASP A 177 17.56 -3.38 18.42
C ASP A 177 17.27 -4.02 17.07
N LYS A 178 17.94 -3.62 15.98
CA LYS A 178 17.75 -4.21 14.64
C LYS A 178 18.43 -5.56 14.46
N GLN A 179 19.51 -5.82 15.19
CA GLN A 179 20.24 -7.09 15.12
C GLN A 179 19.63 -8.15 16.04
N GLU A 180 19.33 -7.79 17.29
CA GLU A 180 18.90 -8.72 18.34
C GLU A 180 17.38 -8.63 18.60
N GLY A 181 16.85 -7.42 18.71
CA GLY A 181 15.45 -7.18 19.10
C GLY A 181 14.43 -7.31 17.95
N SER A 182 14.88 -7.15 16.71
CA SER A 182 14.07 -7.20 15.49
C SER A 182 14.89 -7.74 14.31
N PRO A 183 15.33 -9.02 14.36
CA PRO A 183 16.28 -9.59 13.38
C PRO A 183 15.76 -9.57 11.93
N PHE A 184 14.45 -9.42 11.74
CA PHE A 184 13.84 -9.24 10.43
C PHE A 184 14.14 -7.89 9.78
N ALA A 185 14.48 -6.85 10.55
CA ALA A 185 14.50 -5.47 10.06
C ALA A 185 15.58 -5.24 9.01
N LEU A 186 16.80 -5.73 9.22
CA LEU A 186 17.89 -5.57 8.25
C LEU A 186 17.61 -6.33 6.94
N PRO A 187 17.24 -7.63 6.94
CA PRO A 187 16.80 -8.32 5.72
C PRO A 187 15.57 -7.68 5.02
N ALA A 188 14.73 -6.99 5.78
CA ALA A 188 13.55 -6.30 5.25
C ALA A 188 13.85 -4.92 4.64
N LEU A 189 14.98 -4.31 5.00
CA LEU A 189 15.45 -3.02 4.50
C LEU A 189 16.47 -3.17 3.37
N TYR A 190 17.34 -4.18 3.46
CA TYR A 190 18.51 -4.34 2.63
C TYR A 190 18.46 -5.64 1.83
N GLN A 191 18.30 -5.53 0.51
CA GLN A 191 18.07 -6.68 -0.36
C GLN A 191 19.20 -7.73 -0.29
N PRO A 192 20.49 -7.38 -0.22
CA PRO A 192 21.56 -8.39 -0.15
C PRO A 192 21.52 -9.27 1.11
N LEU A 193 20.89 -8.81 2.19
CA LEU A 193 20.62 -9.64 3.38
C LEU A 193 19.26 -10.33 3.33
N SER A 194 18.40 -9.91 2.40
CA SER A 194 17.14 -10.56 2.09
C SER A 194 17.36 -11.85 1.29
N LYS A 195 16.35 -12.71 1.30
CA LYS A 195 16.21 -13.86 0.39
C LYS A 195 15.13 -13.61 -0.68
N ILE A 196 14.62 -12.39 -0.77
CA ILE A 196 13.72 -11.95 -1.83
C ILE A 196 14.53 -11.78 -3.14
N PRO A 197 14.13 -12.40 -4.26
CA PRO A 197 14.76 -12.20 -5.56
C PRO A 197 14.85 -10.72 -5.96
N LEU A 198 15.95 -10.32 -6.59
CA LEU A 198 16.24 -8.91 -6.89
C LEU A 198 15.20 -8.27 -7.81
N ASP A 199 14.71 -9.01 -8.80
CA ASP A 199 13.63 -8.62 -9.69
C ASP A 199 12.35 -8.31 -8.90
N ILE A 200 11.93 -9.22 -8.02
CA ILE A 200 10.77 -9.05 -7.14
C ILE A 200 10.97 -7.85 -6.19
N TRP A 201 12.17 -7.70 -5.63
CA TRP A 201 12.50 -6.57 -4.76
C TRP A 201 12.39 -5.22 -5.49
N LYS A 202 12.93 -5.12 -6.71
CA LYS A 202 12.95 -3.88 -7.49
C LYS A 202 11.57 -3.47 -8.01
N VAL A 203 10.71 -4.43 -8.38
CA VAL A 203 9.34 -4.11 -8.83
C VAL A 203 8.42 -3.71 -7.69
N SER A 204 8.72 -4.11 -6.45
CA SER A 204 7.89 -3.71 -5.32
C SER A 204 8.01 -2.21 -5.03
N LEU A 205 6.86 -1.56 -4.91
CA LEU A 205 6.75 -0.14 -4.59
C LEU A 205 7.52 0.15 -3.30
N THR A 206 8.59 0.93 -3.39
CA THR A 206 9.37 1.38 -2.22
C THR A 206 8.60 2.42 -1.42
N THR A 207 7.85 3.30 -2.09
CA THR A 207 7.10 4.39 -1.46
C THR A 207 5.60 4.17 -1.58
N LEU A 208 4.91 4.32 -0.45
CA LEU A 208 3.47 4.16 -0.33
C LEU A 208 2.81 5.49 0.03
N ASN A 209 3.06 6.53 -0.78
CA ASN A 209 2.32 7.79 -0.67
C ASN A 209 0.80 7.55 -0.71
N GLY A 210 0.33 6.50 -1.41
CA GLY A 210 -1.08 6.08 -1.40
C GLY A 210 -1.57 5.65 -0.03
N ASN A 211 -0.75 4.92 0.73
CA ASN A 211 -1.05 4.47 2.09
C ASN A 211 -1.09 5.68 3.05
N GLU A 212 -0.09 6.57 3.01
CA GLU A 212 -0.10 7.79 3.83
C GLU A 212 -1.26 8.75 3.48
N GLN A 213 -1.65 8.80 2.19
CA GLN A 213 -2.85 9.51 1.78
C GLN A 213 -4.13 8.83 2.28
N ALA A 214 -4.21 7.50 2.25
CA ALA A 214 -5.32 6.75 2.82
C ALA A 214 -5.43 7.00 4.34
N HIS A 215 -4.31 7.07 5.05
CA HIS A 215 -4.25 7.42 6.48
C HIS A 215 -4.85 8.78 6.75
N ARG A 216 -4.41 9.80 6.00
CA ARG A 216 -4.93 11.15 6.14
C ARG A 216 -6.41 11.24 5.75
N SER A 217 -6.84 10.48 4.73
CA SER A 217 -8.21 10.50 4.26
C SER A 217 -9.16 9.88 5.29
N ILE A 218 -8.81 8.73 5.86
CA ILE A 218 -9.67 8.06 6.83
C ILE A 218 -9.72 8.78 8.18
N ASN A 219 -8.63 9.47 8.58
CA ASN A 219 -8.63 10.27 9.79
C ASN A 219 -9.54 11.51 9.68
N ARG A 220 -9.88 11.97 8.47
CA ARG A 220 -10.89 13.03 8.28
C ARG A 220 -12.29 12.58 8.64
N ASP A 221 -12.57 11.28 8.61
CA ASP A 221 -13.82 10.69 9.08
C ASP A 221 -13.87 10.54 10.62
N GLY A 222 -12.89 11.10 11.32
CA GLY A 222 -12.81 11.15 12.77
C GLY A 222 -11.65 10.33 13.35
N ALA A 223 -11.16 10.80 14.50
CA ALA A 223 -10.14 10.16 15.31
C ALA A 223 -10.59 10.11 16.78
N LYS A 224 -10.00 9.21 17.56
CA LYS A 224 -10.39 8.90 18.95
C LYS A 224 -11.84 8.42 19.07
N LEU A 225 -12.28 7.62 18.10
CA LEU A 225 -13.65 7.10 18.01
C LEU A 225 -13.90 6.00 19.05
N THR A 226 -15.17 5.79 19.43
CA THR A 226 -15.59 4.56 20.11
C THR A 226 -15.44 3.35 19.17
N MET A 227 -15.47 2.13 19.71
CA MET A 227 -15.39 0.91 18.87
C MET A 227 -16.46 0.88 17.78
N LEU A 228 -17.73 1.10 18.17
CA LEU A 228 -18.85 1.08 17.24
C LEU A 228 -18.69 2.15 16.14
N ALA A 229 -18.31 3.37 16.51
CA ALA A 229 -18.07 4.44 15.54
C ALA A 229 -16.87 4.12 14.63
N GLY A 230 -15.81 3.51 15.16
CA GLY A 230 -14.66 3.05 14.37
C GLY A 230 -15.04 2.02 13.32
N ILE A 231 -15.84 1.02 13.70
CA ILE A 231 -16.38 -0.02 12.79
C ILE A 231 -17.26 0.62 11.72
N MET A 232 -18.25 1.43 12.12
CA MET A 232 -19.19 2.06 11.19
C MET A 232 -18.48 2.99 10.20
N ASN A 233 -17.59 3.87 10.69
CA ASN A 233 -16.86 4.80 9.83
C ASN A 233 -15.85 4.07 8.95
N GLY A 234 -15.21 3.00 9.46
CA GLY A 234 -14.34 2.13 8.66
C GLY A 234 -15.10 1.46 7.50
N MET A 235 -16.25 0.86 7.79
CA MET A 235 -17.13 0.22 6.80
C MET A 235 -17.63 1.23 5.76
N GLN A 236 -18.06 2.42 6.19
CA GLN A 236 -18.49 3.47 5.27
C GLN A 236 -17.36 3.96 4.36
N TYR A 237 -16.16 4.13 4.90
CA TYR A 237 -14.98 4.50 4.12
C TYR A 237 -14.67 3.44 3.06
N ASP A 238 -14.65 2.16 3.44
CA ASP A 238 -14.36 1.05 2.54
C ASP A 238 -15.46 0.92 1.46
N ALA A 239 -16.74 1.09 1.83
CA ALA A 239 -17.86 1.10 0.90
C ALA A 239 -17.77 2.24 -0.12
N ARG A 240 -17.35 3.45 0.29
CA ARG A 240 -17.11 4.56 -0.64
C ARG A 240 -15.96 4.25 -1.59
N ALA A 241 -14.86 3.70 -1.09
CA ALA A 241 -13.73 3.30 -1.92
C ALA A 241 -14.13 2.23 -2.97
N MET A 242 -15.01 1.29 -2.61
CA MET A 242 -15.56 0.31 -3.54
C MET A 242 -16.54 0.91 -4.57
N ARG A 243 -17.37 1.86 -4.17
CA ARG A 243 -18.25 2.58 -5.13
C ARG A 243 -17.44 3.39 -6.14
N ASP A 244 -16.40 4.09 -5.68
CA ASP A 244 -15.48 4.80 -6.58
C ASP A 244 -14.86 3.85 -7.61
N LEU A 245 -14.50 2.63 -7.17
CA LEU A 245 -13.97 1.60 -8.06
C LEU A 245 -15.02 1.13 -9.08
N PHE A 246 -16.25 0.91 -8.64
CA PHE A 246 -17.34 0.54 -9.53
C PHE A 246 -17.58 1.61 -10.61
N VAL A 247 -17.61 2.89 -10.19
CA VAL A 247 -17.75 4.03 -11.11
C VAL A 247 -16.60 4.09 -12.12
N LEU A 248 -15.37 3.81 -11.69
CA LEU A 248 -14.21 3.70 -12.59
C LEU A 248 -14.35 2.54 -13.57
N LEU A 249 -14.88 1.40 -13.15
CA LEU A 249 -14.99 0.22 -14.01
C LEU A 249 -16.08 0.36 -15.05
N GLU A 250 -17.26 0.84 -14.62
CA GLU A 250 -18.45 0.95 -15.45
C GLU A 250 -18.37 2.16 -16.38
N TYR A 251 -18.03 3.33 -15.84
CA TYR A 251 -18.13 4.60 -16.57
C TYR A 251 -16.78 5.17 -16.98
N ARG A 252 -15.66 4.53 -16.58
CA ARG A 252 -14.29 5.06 -16.77
C ARG A 252 -14.04 6.42 -16.11
N ILE A 253 -14.93 6.84 -15.20
CA ILE A 253 -14.82 8.10 -14.47
C ILE A 253 -13.84 7.91 -13.31
N ARG A 254 -12.79 8.73 -13.30
CA ARG A 254 -11.78 8.73 -12.24
C ARG A 254 -12.14 9.79 -11.20
N THR A 255 -11.85 9.51 -9.94
CA THR A 255 -11.93 10.50 -8.84
C THR A 255 -10.84 11.58 -8.91
N ARG A 256 -9.88 11.43 -9.82
CA ARG A 256 -8.80 12.39 -10.08
C ARG A 256 -8.67 12.58 -11.59
N ASP A 257 -8.52 13.82 -12.01
CA ASP A 257 -8.34 14.22 -13.41
C ASP A 257 -7.06 13.64 -14.04
N GLN A 258 -6.14 13.15 -13.21
CA GLN A 258 -4.91 12.53 -13.64
C GLN A 258 -4.86 11.06 -13.25
N THR A 259 -4.70 10.19 -14.26
CA THR A 259 -4.30 8.80 -14.07
C THR A 259 -3.02 8.76 -13.26
N ALA A 260 -3.04 8.11 -12.10
CA ALA A 260 -1.81 7.66 -11.47
C ALA A 260 -1.34 6.48 -12.33
N THR A 261 -0.35 6.63 -13.20
CA THR A 261 0.26 5.47 -13.88
C THR A 261 1.51 5.05 -13.13
N HIS A 262 1.94 3.79 -13.30
CA HIS A 262 3.26 3.36 -12.85
C HIS A 262 4.35 4.31 -13.37
N PHE A 263 4.25 4.72 -14.64
CA PHE A 263 5.13 5.71 -15.26
C PHE A 263 5.13 7.07 -14.54
N ARG A 264 3.96 7.68 -14.28
CA ARG A 264 3.87 8.97 -13.57
C ARG A 264 4.29 8.88 -12.09
N ARG A 265 4.36 7.67 -11.52
CA ARG A 265 4.92 7.44 -10.17
C ARG A 265 6.43 7.32 -10.22
N LEU A 266 6.95 6.52 -11.15
CA LEU A 266 8.39 6.41 -11.42
C LEU A 266 8.98 7.76 -11.79
N LEU A 267 8.29 8.53 -12.64
CA LEU A 267 8.69 9.88 -13.01
C LEU A 267 8.78 10.79 -11.78
N ARG A 268 7.81 10.72 -10.86
CA ARG A 268 7.87 11.48 -9.61
C ARG A 268 9.05 11.05 -8.72
N GLN A 269 9.31 9.74 -8.62
CA GLN A 269 10.48 9.24 -7.89
C GLN A 269 11.79 9.67 -8.55
N LEU A 270 11.88 9.68 -9.88
CA LEU A 270 13.06 10.15 -10.63
C LEU A 270 13.27 11.66 -10.46
N LEU A 271 12.19 12.45 -10.46
CA LEU A 271 12.24 13.89 -10.23
C LEU A 271 12.60 14.25 -8.78
N GLU A 272 12.19 13.44 -7.79
CA GLU A 272 12.61 13.59 -6.39
C GLU A 272 14.10 13.22 -6.17
N VAL A 273 14.71 12.45 -7.08
CA VAL A 273 16.08 11.92 -6.94
C VAL A 273 17.17 12.81 -7.58
N ARG A 274 16.86 13.92 -8.27
CA ARG A 274 17.92 14.73 -8.94
C ARG A 274 17.82 16.24 -8.83
N THR A 275 18.76 16.78 -8.05
CA THR A 275 19.57 17.98 -8.35
C THR A 275 20.75 17.66 -9.28
N VAL A 276 20.57 16.90 -10.37
CA VAL A 276 21.63 16.67 -11.37
C VAL A 276 21.10 16.85 -12.79
N SER A 277 21.40 18.06 -13.31
CA SER A 277 20.97 18.75 -14.52
C SER A 277 21.21 18.08 -15.89
N SER A 278 21.66 16.82 -16.00
CA SER A 278 22.16 16.29 -17.29
C SER A 278 21.25 15.33 -18.05
N HIS A 279 20.05 15.00 -17.54
CA HIS A 279 19.15 14.03 -18.19
C HIS A 279 17.73 14.55 -18.45
N ASP A 280 17.47 15.82 -18.17
CA ASP A 280 16.12 16.40 -18.21
C ASP A 280 15.54 16.44 -19.63
N ASP A 281 16.36 16.61 -20.66
CA ASP A 281 15.86 16.73 -22.04
C ASP A 281 15.42 15.38 -22.62
N ILE A 282 16.09 14.28 -22.24
CA ILE A 282 15.72 12.92 -22.65
C ILE A 282 14.43 12.49 -21.94
N ILE A 283 14.31 12.77 -20.63
CA ILE A 283 13.11 12.46 -19.85
C ILE A 283 11.92 13.31 -20.32
N ARG A 284 12.13 14.60 -20.59
CA ARG A 284 11.09 15.51 -21.11
C ARG A 284 10.63 15.08 -22.51
N SER A 285 11.55 14.65 -23.37
CA SER A 285 11.23 14.12 -24.70
C SER A 285 10.36 12.86 -24.62
N LEU A 286 10.74 11.90 -23.78
CA LEU A 286 9.97 10.66 -23.56
C LEU A 286 8.60 10.93 -22.89
N CYS A 287 8.53 11.87 -21.94
CA CYS A 287 7.25 12.27 -21.35
C CYS A 287 6.31 12.90 -22.38
N ASN A 288 6.81 13.76 -23.26
CA ASN A 288 5.98 14.41 -24.28
C ASN A 288 5.48 13.40 -25.32
N GLN A 289 6.27 12.39 -25.68
CA GLN A 289 5.86 11.34 -26.61
C GLN A 289 4.72 10.45 -26.06
N VAL A 290 4.59 10.33 -24.74
CA VAL A 290 3.56 9.49 -24.09
C VAL A 290 2.33 10.30 -23.64
N LEU A 291 2.51 11.55 -23.22
CA LEU A 291 1.42 12.38 -22.67
C LEU A 291 0.57 13.07 -23.75
N GLU A 292 1.14 13.38 -24.91
CA GLU A 292 0.40 14.04 -26.01
C GLU A 292 -0.69 13.14 -26.62
N PRO A 293 -0.46 11.83 -26.84
CA PRO A 293 -1.53 10.91 -27.24
C PRO A 293 -2.65 10.78 -26.20
N GLU A 294 -2.35 10.77 -24.89
CA GLU A 294 -3.37 10.70 -23.83
C GLU A 294 -4.25 11.96 -23.79
N ARG A 295 -3.66 13.15 -23.95
CA ARG A 295 -4.40 14.43 -23.98
C ARG A 295 -5.35 14.54 -25.17
N ALA A 296 -4.94 14.03 -26.33
CA ALA A 296 -5.77 14.05 -27.54
C ALA A 296 -7.04 13.18 -27.43
N VAL A 297 -7.01 12.14 -26.58
CA VAL A 297 -8.14 11.23 -26.35
C VAL A 297 -9.12 11.77 -25.30
N ASP A 298 -8.64 12.48 -24.26
CA ASP A 298 -9.47 12.99 -23.16
C ASP A 298 -10.22 14.30 -23.50
N GLN A 299 -9.72 15.08 -24.45
CA GLN A 299 -10.24 16.43 -24.75
C GLN A 299 -11.67 16.47 -25.33
N PRO A 300 -12.08 15.55 -26.23
CA PRO A 300 -13.46 15.50 -26.71
C PRO A 300 -14.47 15.08 -25.61
N VAL A 301 -14.06 14.15 -24.73
CA VAL A 301 -14.90 13.62 -23.65
C VAL A 301 -15.14 14.68 -22.58
N LEU A 302 -14.12 15.46 -22.23
CA LEU A 302 -14.24 16.57 -21.28
C LEU A 302 -15.19 17.69 -21.76
N VAL A 303 -15.23 17.97 -23.08
CA VAL A 303 -16.17 18.95 -23.65
C VAL A 303 -17.60 18.43 -23.57
N GLN A 304 -17.81 17.14 -23.85
CA GLN A 304 -19.14 16.51 -23.80
C GLN A 304 -19.68 16.41 -22.37
N LEU A 305 -18.80 16.13 -21.39
CA LEU A 305 -19.16 16.13 -19.96
C LEU A 305 -19.53 17.53 -19.46
N ARG A 306 -18.85 18.58 -19.95
CA ARG A 306 -19.17 19.97 -19.57
C ARG A 306 -20.53 20.42 -20.11
N ILE A 307 -20.95 19.89 -21.26
CA ILE A 307 -22.30 20.11 -21.82
C ILE A 307 -23.36 19.40 -20.96
N GLU A 308 -23.11 18.17 -20.52
CA GLU A 308 -24.04 17.44 -19.66
C GLU A 308 -24.12 17.99 -18.23
N GLU A 309 -23.03 18.53 -17.70
CA GLU A 309 -23.02 19.22 -16.40
C GLU A 309 -23.89 20.49 -16.43
N ILE A 310 -23.85 21.26 -17.52
CA ILE A 310 -24.73 22.42 -17.72
C ILE A 310 -26.20 21.99 -17.76
N ARG A 311 -26.51 20.92 -18.52
CA ARG A 311 -27.89 20.38 -18.62
C ARG A 311 -28.43 19.87 -17.29
N LEU A 312 -27.60 19.17 -16.51
CA LEU A 312 -27.96 18.72 -15.17
C LEU A 312 -28.20 19.92 -14.23
N HIS A 313 -27.39 20.97 -14.34
CA HIS A 313 -27.57 22.15 -13.50
C HIS A 313 -28.88 22.90 -13.81
N GLU A 314 -29.24 23.03 -15.09
CA GLU A 314 -30.52 23.60 -15.53
C GLU A 314 -31.70 22.77 -15.00
N LEU A 315 -31.63 21.43 -15.12
CA LEU A 315 -32.66 20.52 -14.60
C LEU A 315 -32.84 20.65 -13.08
N PHE A 316 -31.75 20.81 -12.32
CA PHE A 316 -31.81 21.00 -10.87
C PHE A 316 -32.44 22.33 -10.46
N GLU A 317 -32.22 23.40 -11.22
CA GLU A 317 -32.87 24.69 -10.97
C GLU A 317 -34.35 24.68 -11.34
N ASP A 318 -34.74 23.96 -12.39
CA ASP A 318 -36.15 23.74 -12.74
C ASP A 318 -36.88 22.94 -11.65
N LEU A 319 -36.25 21.87 -11.14
CA LEU A 319 -36.79 21.09 -10.01
C LEU A 319 -36.93 21.93 -8.74
N ARG A 320 -35.94 22.78 -8.43
CA ARG A 320 -36.01 23.74 -7.31
C ARG A 320 -37.15 24.71 -7.45
N THR A 321 -37.38 25.19 -8.68
CA THR A 321 -38.42 26.17 -8.99
C THR A 321 -39.81 25.53 -8.92
N ALA A 322 -39.96 24.29 -9.40
CA ALA A 322 -41.19 23.50 -9.27
C ALA A 322 -41.52 23.18 -7.80
N GLN A 323 -40.51 22.80 -7.01
CA GLN A 323 -40.66 22.52 -5.58
C GLN A 323 -41.08 23.76 -4.78
N LYS A 324 -40.57 24.95 -5.13
CA LYS A 324 -41.00 26.22 -4.53
C LYS A 324 -42.43 26.63 -4.90
N LYS A 325 -42.94 26.20 -6.06
CA LYS A 325 -44.30 26.53 -6.55
C LYS A 325 -45.38 25.55 -6.07
N GLY A 326 -45.03 24.52 -5.31
CA GLY A 326 -45.99 23.57 -4.73
C GLY A 326 -46.80 22.76 -5.75
N SER A 327 -46.40 22.74 -7.03
CA SER A 327 -47.04 21.93 -8.08
C SER A 327 -46.27 20.64 -8.25
N GLY A 328 -46.87 19.53 -7.83
CA GLY A 328 -46.27 18.20 -7.79
C GLY A 328 -46.16 17.48 -9.14
N GLN A 329 -46.03 18.20 -10.26
CA GLN A 329 -45.79 17.59 -11.57
C GLN A 329 -44.78 18.40 -12.39
N VAL A 330 -43.62 17.78 -12.62
CA VAL A 330 -42.65 18.21 -13.64
C VAL A 330 -42.73 17.18 -14.76
N GLU A 331 -43.19 17.58 -15.94
CA GLU A 331 -43.10 16.75 -17.14
C GLU A 331 -41.64 16.73 -17.61
N ILE A 332 -40.99 15.57 -17.47
CA ILE A 332 -39.66 15.31 -18.03
C ILE A 332 -39.83 15.04 -19.53
N LEU A 333 -39.76 16.09 -20.34
CA LEU A 333 -39.73 15.96 -21.79
C LEU A 333 -38.29 15.65 -22.25
N HIS A 334 -38.13 14.44 -22.80
CA HIS A 334 -37.02 13.95 -23.62
C HIS A 334 -35.69 13.55 -22.92
N PHE A 335 -35.63 12.28 -22.50
CA PHE A 335 -34.46 11.44 -22.76
C PHE A 335 -34.82 10.46 -23.90
N LYS A 336 -34.54 10.85 -25.15
CA LYS A 336 -34.52 9.92 -26.30
C LYS A 336 -33.09 9.80 -26.80
N TYR A 337 -32.47 8.65 -26.53
CA TYR A 337 -31.66 7.78 -27.41
C TYR A 337 -30.94 6.77 -26.49
N ALA A 338 -31.27 5.47 -26.46
CA ALA A 338 -31.19 4.43 -27.51
C ALA A 338 -29.73 4.17 -27.92
N GLN A 339 -29.17 3.03 -27.52
CA GLN A 339 -28.93 1.90 -28.43
C GLN A 339 -28.20 2.32 -29.71
N GLN A 340 -26.86 2.37 -29.65
CA GLN A 340 -25.92 1.84 -30.64
C GLN A 340 -24.50 2.30 -30.30
N ILE A 341 -23.56 1.37 -30.53
CA ILE A 341 -22.09 1.42 -30.37
C ILE A 341 -21.59 1.00 -28.98
#